data_AF-A0A8H4RGR8-F1
#
_entry.id   AF-A0A8H4RGR8-F1
#
_cell.length_a   1.000
_cell.length_b   1.000
_cell.length_c   1.000
_cell.angle_alpha   90.00
_cell.angle_beta   90.00
_cell.angle_gamma   90.00
#
_symmetry.space_group_name_H-M   'P 1'
#
loop_
_entity.id
_entity.type
_entity.pdbx_description
1 polymer ?
#
loop_
_entity_poly.entity_id
_entity_poly.type
_entity_poly.pdbx_seq_one_letter_code
_entity_poly.pdbx_strand_id
1 'polypeptide(L)'
;MMFFKSALTLSALLVLASAMTLERNGPAHEEMSILVKTDAKASSFRAPSFSISTSDCEKEDEDDCKEFCGLSEQTATCSANGNKVTCSCKGGKSGTNCEERCFLFVEEVIIHRRSYVPTPLFSSGSSLALFHQALVRLRNAKSILLQLLLQPHRQRLRLVLPPSATTTITSQHDASALQNCVVIDGSILLSPSAQGPIIMDGPQNITGNVVVVNTGLLTGFTSSSISTISGNWTLSNLSSLYVIDLPNLSAVGNLAWTTLPGMCWGTAGPITTNSMTISDTSSRNLIDITNATGSLNISNNPNVADFPFNTTPICGSLNIHSNGVAKFSFPNLIWANNITATVVTKLSFPNLATVNGPLSIYEYGDTSINVPQLSTIGNYLNGVVLGSLTIMSNPQLTSLGLNSLQAIKGNLSITGNGALRSMALTPLEFVGANVVLEGDISTLVLLL
;
A
#
# COMPACT_ATOMS: atom_id res chain seq x y z
N MET A 1 33.88 66.09 -39.91
CA MET A 1 33.87 66.39 -38.47
C MET A 1 32.87 65.43 -37.84
N MET A 2 33.35 64.37 -37.16
CA MET A 2 33.49 64.26 -35.69
C MET A 2 32.15 63.83 -35.05
N PHE A 3 31.95 62.78 -34.23
CA PHE A 3 32.71 61.77 -33.47
C PHE A 3 31.75 60.54 -33.31
N PHE A 4 32.09 59.25 -33.40
CA PHE A 4 32.90 58.31 -32.58
C PHE A 4 32.56 58.13 -31.08
N LYS A 5 32.27 56.86 -30.74
CA LYS A 5 32.40 56.12 -29.46
C LYS A 5 31.28 56.20 -28.41
N SER A 6 30.65 55.05 -28.13
CA SER A 6 30.70 54.45 -26.79
C SER A 6 30.26 52.97 -26.80
N ALA A 7 31.22 52.06 -26.62
CA ALA A 7 31.02 50.65 -26.31
C ALA A 7 32.20 50.22 -25.44
N LEU A 8 31.97 50.01 -24.14
CA LEU A 8 32.86 49.40 -23.14
C LEU A 8 32.19 49.66 -21.77
N THR A 9 31.60 48.69 -21.10
CA THR A 9 32.22 47.79 -20.10
C THR A 9 31.02 47.01 -19.50
N LEU A 10 31.06 45.76 -19.05
CA LEU A 10 31.84 45.25 -17.92
C LEU A 10 31.55 43.73 -17.84
N SER A 11 32.53 42.88 -18.14
CA SER A 11 32.43 41.43 -17.90
C SER A 11 33.83 40.88 -17.74
N ALA A 12 34.23 40.69 -16.48
CA ALA A 12 35.22 39.72 -15.97
C ALA A 12 35.79 40.27 -14.67
N LEU A 13 35.40 39.68 -13.54
CA LEU A 13 36.33 39.21 -12.50
C LEU A 13 35.52 38.46 -11.45
N LEU A 14 35.58 37.12 -11.51
CA LEU A 14 35.05 36.20 -10.53
C LEU A 14 36.23 35.36 -10.02
N VAL A 15 36.82 35.74 -8.89
CA VAL A 15 37.66 34.87 -8.04
C VAL A 15 37.51 35.35 -6.60
N LEU A 16 36.76 34.62 -5.77
CA LEU A 16 36.81 34.71 -4.31
C LEU A 16 36.69 33.31 -3.71
N ALA A 17 37.79 32.84 -3.13
CA ALA A 17 37.96 31.71 -2.21
C ALA A 17 39.45 31.78 -1.81
N SER A 18 39.92 31.76 -0.56
CA SER A 18 39.39 31.38 0.74
C SER A 18 40.32 31.99 1.80
N ALA A 19 39.97 31.76 3.08
CA ALA A 19 40.77 31.95 4.29
C ALA A 19 40.45 33.22 5.07
N MET A 20 39.65 33.06 6.14
CA MET A 20 39.98 33.60 7.46
C MET A 20 39.41 32.67 8.53
N THR A 21 40.32 32.04 9.26
CA THR A 21 40.14 31.46 10.60
C THR A 21 39.81 32.57 11.58
N LEU A 22 38.77 32.38 12.40
CA LEU A 22 38.51 33.22 13.56
C LEU A 22 38.25 32.34 14.78
N GLU A 23 39.29 32.16 15.59
CA GLU A 23 39.18 31.73 16.99
C GLU A 23 38.47 32.82 17.80
N ARG A 24 37.51 32.43 18.63
CA ARG A 24 37.02 33.31 19.70
C ARG A 24 36.77 32.50 20.97
N ASN A 25 37.67 32.68 21.93
CA ASN A 25 37.54 32.31 23.34
C ASN A 25 36.34 33.03 23.99
N GLY A 26 35.61 32.31 24.86
CA GLY A 26 34.60 32.82 25.79
C GLY A 26 34.22 31.76 26.83
N PRO A 27 33.86 32.13 28.07
CA PRO A 27 34.28 31.43 29.30
C PRO A 27 33.32 30.34 29.83
N ALA A 28 33.86 29.56 30.77
CA ALA A 28 33.22 28.52 31.57
C ALA A 28 32.14 29.04 32.57
N HIS A 29 31.36 28.08 33.10
CA HIS A 29 30.24 28.11 34.08
C HIS A 29 28.86 27.95 33.41
N GLU A 30 27.93 27.07 33.81
CA GLU A 30 27.70 26.32 35.06
C GLU A 30 27.36 24.84 34.77
N GLU A 31 27.91 23.92 35.56
CA GLU A 31 27.40 22.55 35.67
C GLU A 31 26.07 22.58 36.45
N MET A 32 25.03 21.93 35.90
CA MET A 32 23.83 21.57 36.66
C MET A 32 23.73 20.05 36.71
N SER A 33 23.68 19.54 37.94
CA SER A 33 23.77 18.14 38.33
C SER A 33 22.58 17.30 37.87
N ILE A 34 22.85 16.18 37.19
CA ILE A 34 21.90 15.09 36.98
C ILE A 34 22.05 14.09 38.13
N LEU A 35 20.96 13.82 38.86
CA LEU A 35 20.91 12.79 39.89
C LEU A 35 20.64 11.43 39.22
N VAL A 36 21.69 10.66 38.96
CA VAL A 36 21.57 9.26 38.53
C VAL A 36 21.79 8.36 39.75
N LYS A 37 20.77 7.59 40.15
CA LYS A 37 20.95 6.44 41.05
C LYS A 37 21.38 5.24 40.21
N THR A 38 22.64 4.84 40.33
CA THR A 38 23.18 3.59 39.77
C THR A 38 23.43 2.58 40.90
N ASP A 39 22.59 1.56 40.98
CA ASP A 39 22.94 0.29 41.63
C ASP A 39 22.96 -0.80 40.54
N ALA A 40 24.13 -1.08 39.98
CA ALA A 40 24.36 -2.24 39.13
C ALA A 40 25.71 -2.87 39.46
N LYS A 41 25.65 -4.08 40.02
CA LYS A 41 26.79 -4.92 40.38
C LYS A 41 27.15 -5.77 39.16
N ALA A 42 28.38 -5.69 38.69
CA ALA A 42 28.86 -6.46 37.55
C ALA A 42 29.03 -7.96 37.89
N SER A 43 28.40 -8.84 37.11
CA SER A 43 28.70 -10.27 37.11
C SER A 43 29.09 -10.73 35.70
N SER A 44 30.25 -11.39 35.62
CA SER A 44 30.76 -12.12 34.46
C SER A 44 29.75 -13.19 34.00
N PHE A 45 29.32 -13.12 32.74
CA PHE A 45 28.43 -14.11 32.13
C PHE A 45 29.24 -15.10 31.28
N ARG A 46 29.16 -16.37 31.66
CA ARG A 46 29.67 -17.54 30.94
C ARG A 46 28.54 -18.03 30.03
N ALA A 47 28.84 -18.30 28.75
CA ALA A 47 27.85 -18.79 27.80
C ALA A 47 27.23 -20.13 28.28
N PRO A 48 25.90 -20.30 28.31
CA PRO A 48 25.30 -21.58 28.62
C PRO A 48 25.31 -22.47 27.36
N SER A 49 25.72 -23.71 27.59
CA SER A 49 25.52 -24.83 26.69
C SER A 49 24.05 -25.23 26.73
N PHE A 50 23.41 -25.34 25.57
CA PHE A 50 22.04 -25.83 25.47
C PHE A 50 22.01 -27.32 25.83
N SER A 51 21.28 -27.66 26.88
CA SER A 51 20.79 -29.01 27.13
C SER A 51 19.28 -28.99 26.91
N ILE A 52 18.79 -29.86 26.04
CA ILE A 52 17.36 -30.02 25.77
C ILE A 52 16.76 -30.76 26.96
N SER A 53 16.03 -30.03 27.81
CA SER A 53 15.09 -30.63 28.77
C SER A 53 13.80 -30.97 28.05
N THR A 54 13.30 -32.18 28.27
CA THR A 54 11.99 -32.67 27.86
C THR A 54 10.90 -31.68 28.26
N SER A 55 10.16 -31.15 27.29
CA SER A 55 9.03 -30.25 27.51
C SER A 55 7.85 -31.02 28.09
N ASP A 56 7.40 -30.63 29.28
CA ASP A 56 6.10 -31.01 29.83
C ASP A 56 4.98 -30.35 28.99
N CYS A 57 3.87 -31.05 28.76
CA CYS A 57 2.68 -30.46 28.14
C CYS A 57 2.14 -29.33 29.01
N GLU A 58 1.95 -28.15 28.44
CA GLU A 58 1.21 -27.08 29.11
C GLU A 58 -0.29 -27.41 29.10
N LYS A 59 -1.00 -26.98 30.16
CA LYS A 59 -2.43 -27.29 30.37
C LYS A 59 -3.35 -26.81 29.24
N GLU A 60 -2.96 -25.76 28.51
CA GLU A 60 -3.75 -25.20 27.39
C GLU A 60 -3.92 -26.22 26.25
N ASP A 61 -2.90 -27.03 25.95
CA ASP A 61 -2.96 -28.03 24.87
C ASP A 61 -3.92 -29.20 25.18
N GLU A 62 -4.13 -29.51 26.46
CA GLU A 62 -5.05 -30.58 26.89
C GLU A 62 -6.51 -30.11 26.89
N ASP A 63 -6.75 -28.84 27.19
CA ASP A 63 -8.10 -28.25 27.22
C ASP A 63 -8.64 -28.05 25.79
N ASP A 64 -7.82 -27.59 24.85
CA ASP A 64 -8.17 -27.50 23.42
C ASP A 64 -8.47 -28.89 22.82
N CYS A 65 -7.69 -29.90 23.23
CA CYS A 65 -7.89 -31.30 22.85
C CYS A 65 -9.25 -31.85 23.36
N LYS A 66 -9.66 -31.47 24.59
CA LYS A 66 -10.95 -31.87 25.17
C LYS A 66 -12.12 -31.11 24.56
N GLU A 67 -11.97 -29.83 24.28
CA GLU A 67 -13.01 -29.03 23.61
C GLU A 67 -13.29 -29.61 22.21
N PHE A 68 -12.24 -29.92 21.46
CA PHE A 68 -12.37 -30.50 20.12
C PHE A 68 -13.08 -31.87 20.11
N CYS A 69 -12.71 -32.81 20.99
CA CYS A 69 -13.40 -34.10 21.07
C CYS A 69 -14.80 -33.99 21.73
N GLY A 70 -15.01 -33.03 22.63
CA GLY A 70 -16.26 -32.80 23.36
C GLY A 70 -17.41 -32.37 22.45
N LEU A 71 -17.12 -31.62 21.38
CA LEU A 71 -18.07 -31.26 20.33
C LEU A 71 -18.62 -32.46 19.53
N SER A 72 -18.04 -33.65 19.70
CA SER A 72 -18.42 -34.89 18.99
C SER A 72 -18.89 -36.03 19.92
N GLU A 73 -19.14 -35.76 21.21
CA GLU A 73 -19.50 -36.76 22.24
C GLU A 73 -18.44 -37.89 22.42
N GLN A 74 -17.15 -37.60 22.19
CA GLN A 74 -16.07 -38.61 22.28
C GLN A 74 -15.16 -38.37 23.50
N THR A 75 -14.52 -39.45 23.99
CA THR A 75 -13.48 -39.31 25.03
C THR A 75 -12.12 -38.97 24.42
N ALA A 76 -11.48 -37.90 24.91
CA ALA A 76 -10.16 -37.45 24.46
C ALA A 76 -9.01 -38.12 25.24
N THR A 77 -7.94 -38.47 24.54
CA THR A 77 -6.63 -38.83 25.11
C THR A 77 -5.55 -38.11 24.33
N CYS A 78 -4.73 -37.30 25.01
CA CYS A 78 -3.67 -36.51 24.39
C CYS A 78 -2.31 -37.06 24.88
N SER A 79 -1.34 -37.22 23.98
CA SER A 79 0.02 -37.66 24.29
C SER A 79 1.01 -36.74 23.61
N ALA A 80 2.03 -36.26 24.35
CA ALA A 80 3.12 -35.49 23.76
C ALA A 80 4.41 -36.28 23.62
N ASN A 81 5.16 -35.93 22.58
CA ASN A 81 6.53 -36.35 22.37
C ASN A 81 7.33 -35.17 21.79
N GLY A 82 8.03 -34.43 22.66
CA GLY A 82 8.67 -33.16 22.30
C GLY A 82 7.64 -32.11 21.86
N ASN A 83 7.94 -31.33 20.81
CA ASN A 83 7.08 -30.24 20.31
C ASN A 83 5.87 -30.76 19.48
N LYS A 84 5.46 -32.01 19.69
CA LYS A 84 4.37 -32.65 18.94
C LYS A 84 3.34 -33.20 19.91
N VAL A 85 2.18 -32.56 19.96
CA VAL A 85 0.99 -33.06 20.66
C VAL A 85 0.17 -33.91 19.70
N THR A 86 -0.17 -35.13 20.11
CA THR A 86 -1.04 -36.04 19.34
C THR A 86 -2.31 -36.30 20.13
N CYS A 87 -3.44 -35.91 19.55
CA CYS A 87 -4.76 -36.05 20.16
C CYS A 87 -5.50 -37.25 19.54
N SER A 88 -6.04 -38.12 20.39
CA SER A 88 -6.79 -39.32 19.98
C SER A 88 -8.16 -39.31 20.64
N CYS A 89 -9.24 -39.26 19.86
CA CYS A 89 -10.60 -39.41 20.39
C CYS A 89 -11.05 -40.88 20.27
N LYS A 90 -11.71 -41.45 21.30
CA LYS A 90 -12.22 -42.83 21.31
C LYS A 90 -13.66 -42.89 21.85
N GLY A 91 -14.53 -43.68 21.21
CA GLY A 91 -15.94 -43.89 21.61
C GLY A 91 -16.93 -43.51 20.49
N GLY A 92 -17.62 -44.51 19.91
CA GLY A 92 -18.37 -44.40 18.64
C GLY A 92 -19.82 -43.92 18.74
N LYS A 93 -20.43 -43.50 17.62
CA LYS A 93 -21.05 -44.41 16.63
C LYS A 93 -20.57 -44.19 15.18
N SER A 94 -19.93 -45.23 14.65
CA SER A 94 -19.82 -45.63 13.23
C SER A 94 -19.42 -44.59 12.18
N GLY A 95 -18.15 -44.69 11.74
CA GLY A 95 -17.88 -44.77 10.31
C GLY A 95 -17.19 -43.60 9.63
N THR A 96 -16.41 -42.77 10.30
CA THR A 96 -15.43 -41.88 9.65
C THR A 96 -14.20 -41.66 10.53
N ASN A 97 -13.05 -41.72 9.87
CA ASN A 97 -11.69 -41.71 10.40
C ASN A 97 -11.41 -40.57 11.39
N CYS A 98 -10.79 -40.86 12.53
CA CYS A 98 -10.10 -39.85 13.32
C CYS A 98 -8.93 -39.32 12.48
N GLU A 99 -9.01 -38.06 12.07
CA GLU A 99 -7.98 -37.38 11.32
C GLU A 99 -6.83 -37.04 12.29
N GLU A 100 -5.65 -37.64 12.11
CA GLU A 100 -4.42 -37.22 12.79
C GLU A 100 -4.03 -35.83 12.24
N ARG A 101 -4.43 -34.75 12.92
CA ARG A 101 -3.94 -33.41 12.59
C ARG A 101 -2.85 -32.99 13.57
N CYS A 102 -1.61 -33.12 13.10
CA CYS A 102 -0.44 -32.50 13.72
C CYS A 102 -0.41 -31.02 13.31
N PHE A 103 -0.49 -30.09 14.26
CA PHE A 103 -0.13 -28.70 13.97
C PHE A 103 1.39 -28.56 14.07
N LEU A 104 2.06 -28.57 12.91
CA LEU A 104 3.35 -27.92 12.73
C LEU A 104 3.06 -26.52 12.21
N PHE A 105 3.39 -25.49 12.99
CA PHE A 105 3.39 -24.11 12.51
C PHE A 105 4.60 -23.90 11.59
N VAL A 106 4.37 -23.98 10.28
CA VAL A 106 5.13 -23.22 9.26
C VAL A 106 4.13 -22.76 8.20
N GLU A 107 4.06 -21.45 7.97
CA GLU A 107 3.13 -20.79 7.04
C GLU A 107 3.45 -21.09 5.57
N GLU A 108 2.43 -21.44 4.77
CA GLU A 108 2.20 -20.87 3.43
C GLU A 108 0.74 -21.10 2.98
N VAL A 109 0.18 -20.09 2.31
CA VAL A 109 -1.24 -19.91 1.94
C VAL A 109 -1.51 -20.49 0.55
N ILE A 110 -2.74 -21.00 0.27
CA ILE A 110 -3.63 -20.61 -0.88
C ILE A 110 -4.87 -21.54 -1.11
N ILE A 111 -6.06 -20.93 -0.94
CA ILE A 111 -7.31 -20.96 -1.75
C ILE A 111 -8.17 -22.25 -1.89
N HIS A 112 -9.41 -22.24 -1.35
CA HIS A 112 -10.68 -22.03 -2.12
C HIS A 112 -11.96 -21.97 -1.24
N ARG A 113 -12.89 -21.07 -1.62
CA ARG A 113 -14.34 -21.06 -1.25
C ARG A 113 -14.98 -22.40 -1.67
N ARG A 114 -16.06 -22.95 -1.11
CA ARG A 114 -17.37 -22.39 -0.75
C ARG A 114 -18.22 -23.55 -0.17
N SER A 115 -19.14 -23.29 0.77
CA SER A 115 -20.41 -24.01 1.09
C SER A 115 -20.82 -23.58 2.50
N TYR A 116 -22.06 -23.33 2.92
CA TYR A 116 -23.37 -23.86 2.54
C TYR A 116 -24.43 -22.99 3.25
N VAL A 117 -25.66 -22.85 2.73
CA VAL A 117 -26.84 -22.41 3.50
C VAL A 117 -27.96 -23.42 3.22
N PRO A 118 -28.78 -23.80 4.22
CA PRO A 118 -29.41 -25.12 4.30
C PRO A 118 -30.88 -25.10 3.87
N THR A 119 -31.51 -26.26 3.71
CA THR A 119 -32.96 -26.45 3.95
C THR A 119 -33.33 -27.94 4.04
N PRO A 120 -34.47 -28.28 4.69
CA PRO A 120 -34.65 -29.57 5.38
C PRO A 120 -35.55 -30.60 4.67
N LEU A 121 -35.45 -31.84 5.17
CA LEU A 121 -36.44 -32.92 5.33
C LEU A 121 -37.70 -32.93 4.42
N PHE A 122 -37.88 -34.02 3.65
CA PHE A 122 -39.16 -34.78 3.59
C PHE A 122 -38.95 -36.17 2.94
N SER A 123 -39.91 -37.05 3.19
CA SER A 123 -39.88 -38.51 3.18
C SER A 123 -40.20 -39.23 1.86
N SER A 124 -39.75 -40.50 1.80
CA SER A 124 -40.39 -41.69 1.22
C SER A 124 -40.78 -41.76 -0.26
N GLY A 125 -40.32 -42.84 -0.93
CA GLY A 125 -41.18 -43.62 -1.83
C GLY A 125 -40.71 -43.83 -3.27
N SER A 126 -40.13 -45.02 -3.50
CA SER A 126 -40.46 -45.93 -4.62
C SER A 126 -39.93 -45.68 -6.05
N SER A 127 -39.37 -46.78 -6.57
CA SER A 127 -39.51 -47.30 -7.93
C SER A 127 -38.41 -47.01 -8.96
N LEU A 128 -37.38 -47.87 -8.93
CA LEU A 128 -37.03 -48.84 -9.98
C LEU A 128 -37.31 -48.52 -11.48
N ALA A 129 -37.16 -47.27 -11.92
CA ALA A 129 -37.18 -46.92 -13.36
C ALA A 129 -35.95 -46.10 -13.81
N LEU A 130 -35.11 -45.63 -12.87
CA LEU A 130 -33.93 -44.80 -13.15
C LEU A 130 -32.63 -45.60 -13.36
N PHE A 131 -32.62 -46.90 -13.10
CA PHE A 131 -31.39 -47.71 -13.17
C PHE A 131 -30.95 -48.05 -14.61
N HIS A 132 -31.86 -47.97 -15.60
CA HIS A 132 -31.52 -48.28 -16.99
C HIS A 132 -30.93 -47.08 -17.78
N GLN A 133 -31.19 -45.83 -17.37
CA GLN A 133 -30.58 -44.66 -18.01
C GLN A 133 -29.18 -44.31 -17.46
N ALA A 134 -28.83 -44.81 -16.27
CA ALA A 134 -27.50 -44.63 -15.67
C ALA A 134 -26.42 -45.53 -16.32
N LEU A 135 -26.77 -46.75 -16.73
CA LEU A 135 -25.82 -47.71 -17.32
C LEU A 135 -25.39 -47.34 -18.75
N VAL A 136 -26.23 -46.62 -19.51
CA VAL A 136 -25.87 -46.13 -20.86
C VAL A 136 -24.91 -44.94 -20.80
N ARG A 137 -24.98 -44.08 -19.77
CA ARG A 137 -24.02 -42.97 -19.58
C ARG A 137 -22.67 -43.42 -19.01
N LEU A 138 -22.62 -44.51 -18.26
CA LEU A 138 -21.37 -45.11 -17.75
C LEU A 138 -20.54 -45.83 -18.84
N ARG A 139 -21.17 -46.28 -19.93
CA ARG A 139 -20.44 -46.87 -21.07
C ARG A 139 -19.66 -45.84 -21.89
N ASN A 140 -20.16 -44.60 -22.01
CA ASN A 140 -19.49 -43.54 -22.77
C ASN A 140 -18.39 -42.81 -21.97
N ALA A 141 -18.48 -42.77 -20.64
CA ALA A 141 -17.44 -42.18 -19.78
C ALA A 141 -16.16 -43.05 -19.72
N LYS A 142 -16.29 -44.37 -19.90
CA LYS A 142 -15.14 -45.30 -19.92
C LYS A 142 -14.29 -45.22 -21.19
N SER A 143 -14.83 -44.67 -22.29
CA SER A 143 -14.09 -44.54 -23.56
C SER A 143 -13.16 -43.32 -23.59
N ILE A 144 -13.51 -42.25 -22.87
CA ILE A 144 -12.70 -41.02 -22.84
C ILE A 144 -11.55 -41.17 -21.82
N LEU A 145 -11.81 -41.85 -20.70
CA LEU A 145 -10.79 -42.10 -19.69
C LEU A 145 -9.68 -43.07 -20.17
N LEU A 146 -10.03 -44.01 -21.07
CA LEU A 146 -9.05 -44.95 -21.64
C LEU A 146 -8.20 -44.34 -22.77
N GLN A 147 -8.68 -43.28 -23.43
CA GLN A 147 -7.88 -42.53 -24.43
C GLN A 147 -6.91 -41.53 -23.78
N LEU A 148 -7.19 -41.05 -22.56
CA LEU A 148 -6.31 -40.14 -21.83
C LEU A 148 -5.17 -40.84 -21.06
N LEU A 149 -5.24 -42.16 -20.88
CA LEU A 149 -4.23 -42.95 -20.12
C LEU A 149 -3.12 -43.57 -20.99
N LEU A 150 -3.07 -43.29 -22.30
CA LEU A 150 -2.14 -43.93 -23.24
C LEU A 150 -1.22 -42.97 -24.02
N GLN A 151 -1.02 -41.72 -23.61
CA GLN A 151 -0.01 -40.85 -24.24
C GLN A 151 1.19 -40.60 -23.31
N PRO A 152 2.41 -41.01 -23.69
CA PRO A 152 3.62 -40.66 -22.97
C PRO A 152 4.17 -39.37 -23.53
N HIS A 153 3.98 -38.24 -22.85
CA HIS A 153 5.00 -37.19 -22.77
C HIS A 153 4.65 -36.17 -21.68
N ARG A 154 5.59 -36.00 -20.74
CA ARG A 154 5.57 -34.96 -19.70
C ARG A 154 5.45 -33.57 -20.33
N GLN A 155 4.33 -32.88 -20.13
CA GLN A 155 4.32 -31.42 -20.03
C GLN A 155 3.35 -31.01 -18.92
N ARG A 156 3.87 -30.24 -17.96
CA ARG A 156 3.08 -29.59 -16.91
C ARG A 156 2.05 -28.70 -17.61
N LEU A 157 0.77 -28.99 -17.43
CA LEU A 157 -0.31 -28.09 -17.81
C LEU A 157 -0.27 -26.86 -16.89
N ARG A 158 0.56 -25.86 -17.22
CA ARG A 158 0.31 -24.49 -16.78
C ARG A 158 -0.98 -24.08 -17.46
N LEU A 159 -2.01 -23.79 -16.70
CA LEU A 159 -3.17 -23.06 -17.21
C LEU A 159 -2.68 -21.62 -17.52
N VAL A 160 -2.04 -21.45 -18.67
CA VAL A 160 -1.79 -20.12 -19.22
C VAL A 160 -3.15 -19.67 -19.73
N LEU A 161 -3.84 -18.83 -18.95
CA LEU A 161 -4.93 -18.02 -19.50
C LEU A 161 -4.37 -17.37 -20.78
N PRO A 162 -5.05 -17.49 -21.94
CA PRO A 162 -4.59 -16.80 -23.14
C PRO A 162 -4.44 -15.31 -22.77
N PRO A 163 -3.38 -14.62 -23.23
CA PRO A 163 -3.31 -13.18 -23.05
C PRO A 163 -4.61 -12.60 -23.57
N SER A 164 -5.34 -11.88 -22.72
CA SER A 164 -6.58 -11.21 -23.11
C SER A 164 -6.32 -10.47 -24.42
N ALA A 165 -7.19 -10.62 -25.42
CA ALA A 165 -6.98 -10.03 -26.74
C ALA A 165 -6.68 -8.52 -26.61
N THR A 166 -5.71 -8.00 -27.36
CA THR A 166 -5.40 -6.56 -27.37
C THR A 166 -5.92 -5.95 -28.65
N THR A 167 -6.81 -4.96 -28.52
CA THR A 167 -7.29 -4.15 -29.62
C THR A 167 -6.42 -2.90 -29.73
N THR A 168 -5.73 -2.75 -30.87
CA THR A 168 -4.90 -1.56 -31.14
C THR A 168 -5.71 -0.50 -31.86
N ILE A 169 -5.68 0.72 -31.35
CA ILE A 169 -6.32 1.91 -31.94
C ILE A 169 -5.23 2.81 -32.50
N THR A 170 -5.24 3.01 -33.81
CA THR A 170 -4.29 3.87 -34.53
C THR A 170 -4.90 5.22 -34.90
N SER A 171 -6.23 5.32 -34.93
CA SER A 171 -6.96 6.52 -35.31
C SER A 171 -8.36 6.57 -34.69
N GLN A 172 -9.05 7.70 -34.84
CA GLN A 172 -10.46 7.83 -34.46
C GLN A 172 -11.37 6.84 -35.22
N HIS A 173 -11.01 6.45 -36.44
CA HIS A 173 -11.80 5.49 -37.22
C HIS A 173 -11.86 4.12 -36.53
N ASP A 174 -10.73 3.66 -36.00
CA ASP A 174 -10.65 2.39 -35.25
C ASP A 174 -11.48 2.45 -33.96
N ALA A 175 -11.45 3.60 -33.27
CA ALA A 175 -12.27 3.83 -32.09
C ALA A 175 -13.78 3.78 -32.43
N SER A 176 -14.19 4.44 -33.51
CA SER A 176 -15.58 4.44 -33.98
C SER A 176 -16.07 3.06 -34.44
N ALA A 177 -15.17 2.18 -34.89
CA ALA A 177 -15.53 0.80 -35.24
C ALA A 177 -16.00 -0.02 -34.02
N LEU A 178 -15.64 0.41 -32.80
CA LEU A 178 -16.01 -0.24 -31.54
C LEU A 178 -17.32 0.31 -30.94
N GLN A 179 -18.00 1.24 -31.61
CA GLN A 179 -19.14 1.97 -31.04
C GLN A 179 -20.35 1.09 -30.72
N ASN A 180 -20.47 -0.08 -31.35
CA ASN A 180 -21.52 -1.06 -31.06
C ASN A 180 -21.09 -2.13 -30.04
N CYS A 181 -19.83 -2.11 -29.59
CA CYS A 181 -19.33 -3.04 -28.59
C CYS A 181 -19.67 -2.51 -27.19
N VAL A 182 -20.52 -3.21 -26.45
CA VAL A 182 -20.83 -2.85 -25.05
C VAL A 182 -19.68 -3.23 -24.12
N VAL A 183 -19.08 -4.40 -24.35
CA VAL A 183 -17.96 -4.94 -23.57
C VAL A 183 -16.78 -5.20 -24.51
N ILE A 184 -15.62 -4.69 -24.14
CA ILE A 184 -14.35 -5.05 -24.76
C ILE A 184 -13.71 -6.12 -23.89
N ASP A 185 -13.77 -7.37 -24.35
CA ASP A 185 -13.15 -8.50 -23.66
C ASP A 185 -11.66 -8.60 -24.02
N GLY A 186 -10.85 -7.75 -23.38
CA GLY A 186 -9.49 -7.52 -23.79
C GLY A 186 -8.90 -6.21 -23.30
N SER A 187 -7.65 -5.96 -23.68
CA SER A 187 -6.98 -4.68 -23.47
C SER A 187 -7.13 -3.78 -24.69
N ILE A 188 -7.03 -2.48 -24.48
CA ILE A 188 -6.93 -1.45 -25.51
C ILE A 188 -5.52 -0.87 -25.47
N LEU A 189 -4.90 -0.79 -26.63
CA LEU A 189 -3.63 -0.09 -26.84
C LEU A 189 -3.83 1.04 -27.85
N LEU A 190 -3.59 2.28 -27.46
CA LEU A 190 -3.45 3.36 -28.43
C LEU A 190 -2.04 3.35 -28.98
N SER A 191 -1.93 3.25 -30.30
CA SER A 191 -0.65 3.28 -31.01
C SER A 191 0.09 4.60 -30.74
N PRO A 192 1.43 4.61 -30.71
CA PRO A 192 2.23 5.85 -30.72
C PRO A 192 1.93 6.75 -31.93
N SER A 193 1.39 6.21 -33.02
CA SER A 193 0.99 6.94 -34.21
C SER A 193 -0.40 7.60 -34.11
N ALA A 194 -1.18 7.31 -33.06
CA ALA A 194 -2.48 7.95 -32.88
C ALA A 194 -2.28 9.46 -32.66
N GLN A 195 -3.21 10.25 -33.17
CA GLN A 195 -3.09 11.71 -33.20
C GLN A 195 -4.47 12.36 -33.10
N GLY A 196 -4.49 13.60 -32.60
CA GLY A 196 -5.74 14.34 -32.39
C GLY A 196 -6.56 13.76 -31.22
N PRO A 197 -7.87 14.06 -31.16
CA PRO A 197 -8.75 13.48 -30.16
C PRO A 197 -9.13 12.04 -30.52
N ILE A 198 -9.19 11.16 -29.52
CA ILE A 198 -9.76 9.82 -29.60
C ILE A 198 -10.99 9.75 -28.67
N ILE A 199 -12.15 9.51 -29.26
CA ILE A 199 -13.45 9.39 -28.62
C ILE A 199 -13.85 7.92 -28.67
N MET A 200 -14.01 7.32 -27.48
CA MET A 200 -14.30 5.90 -27.25
C MET A 200 -15.76 5.72 -26.79
N ASP A 201 -16.70 6.26 -27.54
CA ASP A 201 -18.14 6.10 -27.27
C ASP A 201 -18.62 4.73 -27.72
N GLY A 202 -19.58 4.16 -26.98
CA GLY A 202 -20.13 2.82 -27.20
C GLY A 202 -19.73 1.84 -26.09
N PRO A 203 -18.44 1.49 -25.96
CA PRO A 203 -17.94 0.63 -24.88
C PRO A 203 -18.29 1.16 -23.51
N GLN A 204 -18.82 0.29 -22.66
CA GLN A 204 -19.14 0.58 -21.27
C GLN A 204 -18.14 -0.07 -20.31
N ASN A 205 -17.68 -1.28 -20.64
CA ASN A 205 -16.78 -2.07 -19.80
C ASN A 205 -15.58 -2.57 -20.61
N ILE A 206 -14.38 -2.35 -20.09
CA ILE A 206 -13.13 -2.89 -20.63
C ILE A 206 -12.59 -3.89 -19.62
N THR A 207 -12.48 -5.17 -19.99
CA THR A 207 -12.06 -6.23 -19.05
C THR A 207 -10.55 -6.25 -18.82
N GLY A 208 -9.77 -5.71 -19.75
CA GLY A 208 -8.31 -5.60 -19.67
C GLY A 208 -7.81 -4.18 -19.38
N ASN A 209 -6.60 -3.90 -19.85
CA ASN A 209 -5.91 -2.63 -19.62
C ASN A 209 -6.29 -1.60 -20.69
N VAL A 210 -6.19 -0.31 -20.38
CA VAL A 210 -6.14 0.78 -21.36
C VAL A 210 -4.76 1.40 -21.31
N VAL A 211 -4.01 1.29 -22.40
CA VAL A 211 -2.60 1.71 -22.46
C VAL A 211 -2.41 2.75 -23.56
N VAL A 212 -1.93 3.93 -23.17
CA VAL A 212 -1.60 5.04 -24.08
C VAL A 212 -0.20 5.54 -23.70
N VAL A 213 0.80 5.21 -24.52
CA VAL A 213 2.20 5.48 -24.18
C VAL A 213 2.94 6.00 -25.41
N ASN A 214 3.73 7.06 -25.22
CA ASN A 214 4.53 7.69 -26.28
C ASN A 214 3.71 8.19 -27.48
N THR A 215 2.44 8.53 -27.26
CA THR A 215 1.53 9.07 -28.28
C THR A 215 1.56 10.60 -28.24
N GLY A 216 2.69 11.20 -28.63
CA GLY A 216 2.95 12.63 -28.42
C GLY A 216 2.02 13.59 -29.17
N LEU A 217 1.29 13.12 -30.19
CA LEU A 217 0.32 13.90 -30.98
C LEU A 217 -1.14 13.69 -30.53
N LEU A 218 -1.39 12.82 -29.55
CA LEU A 218 -2.72 12.67 -28.96
C LEU A 218 -3.09 13.95 -28.21
N THR A 219 -4.26 14.50 -28.50
CA THR A 219 -4.73 15.74 -27.88
C THR A 219 -5.86 15.51 -26.89
N GLY A 220 -6.62 14.43 -27.04
CA GLY A 220 -7.67 14.06 -26.11
C GLY A 220 -7.98 12.56 -26.09
N PHE A 221 -8.41 12.06 -24.93
CA PHE A 221 -8.99 10.73 -24.77
C PHE A 221 -10.30 10.85 -24.00
N THR A 222 -11.43 10.61 -24.66
CA THR A 222 -12.75 10.89 -24.07
C THR A 222 -13.72 9.74 -24.29
N SER A 223 -14.72 9.62 -23.43
CA SER A 223 -15.84 8.69 -23.62
C SER A 223 -17.04 9.12 -22.80
N SER A 224 -18.20 9.12 -23.42
CA SER A 224 -19.50 9.31 -22.77
C SER A 224 -20.09 8.01 -22.21
N SER A 225 -19.51 6.84 -22.49
CA SER A 225 -20.09 5.53 -22.14
C SER A 225 -19.24 4.67 -21.22
N ILE A 226 -17.91 4.81 -21.26
CA ILE A 226 -17.01 3.97 -20.46
C ILE A 226 -17.29 4.23 -18.98
N SER A 227 -17.66 3.17 -18.27
CA SER A 227 -17.98 3.17 -16.86
C SER A 227 -16.97 2.40 -16.01
N THR A 228 -16.36 1.36 -16.58
CA THR A 228 -15.36 0.53 -15.88
C THR A 228 -14.18 0.14 -16.78
N ILE A 229 -12.98 0.18 -16.19
CA ILE A 229 -11.75 -0.41 -16.73
C ILE A 229 -11.24 -1.41 -15.69
N SER A 230 -11.43 -2.70 -15.91
CA SER A 230 -11.10 -3.71 -14.90
C SER A 230 -9.59 -3.86 -14.69
N GLY A 231 -8.79 -3.56 -15.72
CA GLY A 231 -7.33 -3.56 -15.65
C GLY A 231 -6.71 -2.20 -15.32
N ASN A 232 -5.46 -2.03 -15.72
CA ASN A 232 -4.71 -0.78 -15.53
C ASN A 232 -5.09 0.24 -16.59
N TRP A 233 -5.25 1.49 -16.16
CA TRP A 233 -5.30 2.64 -17.04
C TRP A 233 -3.98 3.41 -16.99
N THR A 234 -3.19 3.25 -18.05
CA THR A 234 -1.84 3.79 -18.17
C THR A 234 -1.80 4.90 -19.21
N LEU A 235 -1.44 6.10 -18.77
CA LEU A 235 -1.17 7.25 -19.64
C LEU A 235 0.26 7.72 -19.38
N SER A 236 1.14 7.63 -20.37
CA SER A 236 2.54 7.99 -20.18
C SER A 236 3.16 8.70 -21.37
N ASN A 237 3.90 9.77 -21.09
CA ASN A 237 4.66 10.53 -22.09
C ASN A 237 3.77 11.04 -23.23
N LEU A 238 2.76 11.84 -22.88
CA LEU A 238 1.75 12.38 -23.79
C LEU A 238 1.83 13.91 -23.78
N SER A 239 2.82 14.45 -24.51
CA SER A 239 3.19 15.88 -24.47
C SER A 239 2.09 16.84 -24.91
N SER A 240 1.19 16.41 -25.82
CA SER A 240 0.11 17.23 -26.36
C SER A 240 -1.26 16.93 -25.76
N LEU A 241 -1.36 15.94 -24.86
CA LEU A 241 -2.63 15.55 -24.28
C LEU A 241 -3.10 16.63 -23.32
N TYR A 242 -4.28 17.20 -23.59
CA TYR A 242 -4.84 18.27 -22.76
C TYR A 242 -6.28 18.00 -22.30
N VAL A 243 -6.98 17.02 -22.89
CA VAL A 243 -8.31 16.61 -22.40
C VAL A 243 -8.33 15.12 -22.09
N ILE A 244 -8.74 14.79 -20.88
CA ILE A 244 -9.29 13.48 -20.60
C ILE A 244 -10.63 13.69 -19.92
N ASP A 245 -11.69 13.11 -20.49
CA ASP A 245 -13.05 13.28 -20.00
C ASP A 245 -13.83 11.98 -20.15
N LEU A 246 -14.06 11.32 -19.01
CA LEU A 246 -14.86 10.11 -18.89
C LEU A 246 -15.86 10.28 -17.74
N PRO A 247 -16.93 11.06 -17.93
CA PRO A 247 -17.83 11.45 -16.84
C PRO A 247 -18.54 10.28 -16.15
N ASN A 248 -18.68 9.15 -16.85
CA ASN A 248 -19.34 7.95 -16.32
C ASN A 248 -18.36 6.95 -15.70
N LEU A 249 -17.05 7.22 -15.73
CA LEU A 249 -16.04 6.33 -15.16
C LEU A 249 -16.20 6.29 -13.64
N SER A 250 -16.41 5.08 -13.11
CA SER A 250 -16.64 4.85 -11.68
C SER A 250 -15.64 3.88 -11.07
N ALA A 251 -15.00 3.02 -11.88
CA ALA A 251 -14.02 2.06 -11.41
C ALA A 251 -12.89 1.82 -12.41
N VAL A 252 -11.67 1.74 -11.89
CA VAL A 252 -10.45 1.36 -12.61
C VAL A 252 -9.68 0.34 -11.77
N GLY A 253 -8.97 -0.60 -12.38
CA GLY A 253 -8.06 -1.50 -11.65
C GLY A 253 -6.93 -0.72 -10.98
N ASN A 254 -6.01 -0.15 -11.76
CA ASN A 254 -4.97 0.77 -11.27
C ASN A 254 -4.87 1.99 -12.19
N LEU A 255 -4.63 3.17 -11.63
CA LEU A 255 -4.42 4.41 -12.38
C LEU A 255 -2.94 4.79 -12.36
N ALA A 256 -2.32 4.90 -13.53
CA ALA A 256 -0.91 5.25 -13.67
C ALA A 256 -0.71 6.33 -14.74
N TRP A 257 -0.62 7.57 -14.29
CA TRP A 257 -0.48 8.75 -15.14
C TRP A 257 0.84 9.45 -14.87
N THR A 258 1.70 9.49 -15.90
CA THR A 258 3.07 9.97 -15.77
C THR A 258 3.47 10.82 -16.96
N THR A 259 4.13 11.96 -16.71
CA THR A 259 4.65 12.84 -17.79
C THR A 259 3.53 13.32 -18.72
N LEU A 260 2.61 14.11 -18.16
CA LEU A 260 1.44 14.66 -18.84
C LEU A 260 1.42 16.20 -18.70
N PRO A 261 2.37 16.91 -19.35
CA PRO A 261 2.68 18.32 -19.07
C PRO A 261 1.62 19.31 -19.58
N GLY A 262 0.66 18.89 -20.40
CA GLY A 262 -0.45 19.71 -20.87
C GLY A 262 -1.82 19.31 -20.32
N MET A 263 -1.88 18.28 -19.46
CA MET A 263 -3.13 17.61 -19.13
C MET A 263 -4.07 18.45 -18.26
N CYS A 264 -5.31 18.59 -18.73
CA CYS A 264 -6.45 19.01 -17.94
C CYS A 264 -7.45 17.85 -17.82
N TRP A 265 -7.94 17.58 -16.61
CA TRP A 265 -8.91 16.54 -16.31
C TRP A 265 -10.33 17.10 -16.26
N GLY A 266 -11.26 16.46 -16.97
CA GLY A 266 -12.71 16.71 -16.92
C GLY A 266 -13.39 16.02 -15.74
N THR A 267 -14.68 16.26 -15.52
CA THR A 267 -15.40 15.78 -14.33
C THR A 267 -15.71 14.28 -14.43
N ALA A 268 -14.83 13.42 -13.93
CA ALA A 268 -15.27 12.14 -13.38
C ALA A 268 -15.72 12.34 -11.93
N GLY A 269 -16.78 11.63 -11.54
CA GLY A 269 -17.09 11.46 -10.11
C GLY A 269 -15.96 10.74 -9.37
N PRO A 270 -16.04 10.61 -8.05
CA PRO A 270 -15.08 9.82 -7.28
C PRO A 270 -14.99 8.38 -7.83
N ILE A 271 -13.78 7.89 -8.08
CA ILE A 271 -13.57 6.56 -8.68
C ILE A 271 -13.06 5.54 -7.66
N THR A 272 -13.41 4.27 -7.86
CA THR A 272 -12.76 3.15 -7.18
C THR A 272 -11.49 2.76 -7.93
N THR A 273 -10.35 2.66 -7.24
CA THR A 273 -9.09 2.14 -7.80
C THR A 273 -8.26 1.42 -6.74
N ASN A 274 -7.48 0.41 -7.14
CA ASN A 274 -6.57 -0.28 -6.24
C ASN A 274 -5.29 0.52 -5.99
N SER A 275 -4.85 1.36 -6.92
CA SER A 275 -3.68 2.25 -6.74
C SER A 275 -3.75 3.43 -7.68
N MET A 276 -3.12 4.52 -7.29
CA MET A 276 -3.08 5.76 -8.06
C MET A 276 -1.67 6.34 -8.06
N THR A 277 -1.14 6.58 -9.26
CA THR A 277 0.06 7.39 -9.49
C THR A 277 -0.30 8.53 -10.43
N ILE A 278 -0.09 9.77 -9.98
CA ILE A 278 -0.17 10.98 -10.81
C ILE A 278 1.15 11.73 -10.64
N SER A 279 2.00 11.68 -11.67
CA SER A 279 3.35 12.28 -11.64
C SER A 279 3.67 13.13 -12.85
N ASP A 280 4.40 14.22 -12.62
CA ASP A 280 4.94 15.10 -13.66
C ASP A 280 3.83 15.61 -14.59
N THR A 281 2.74 16.08 -13.97
CA THR A 281 1.58 16.64 -14.67
C THR A 281 1.41 18.12 -14.36
N SER A 282 0.74 18.84 -15.25
CA SER A 282 0.39 20.25 -15.05
C SER A 282 -1.05 20.47 -14.59
N SER A 283 -1.79 19.39 -14.31
CA SER A 283 -3.19 19.46 -13.93
C SER A 283 -3.37 20.21 -12.61
N ARG A 284 -4.39 21.08 -12.56
CA ARG A 284 -4.80 21.71 -11.30
C ARG A 284 -5.67 20.79 -10.44
N ASN A 285 -6.40 19.87 -11.07
CA ASN A 285 -7.34 19.00 -10.41
C ASN A 285 -6.76 17.58 -10.31
N LEU A 286 -6.96 16.95 -9.17
CA LEU A 286 -6.76 15.52 -8.98
C LEU A 286 -8.12 14.79 -9.08
N ILE A 287 -8.06 13.47 -9.17
CA ILE A 287 -9.24 12.62 -9.15
C ILE A 287 -9.47 12.17 -7.71
N ASP A 288 -10.72 12.32 -7.22
CA ASP A 288 -11.08 11.77 -5.92
C ASP A 288 -11.23 10.24 -6.01
N ILE A 289 -10.87 9.56 -4.94
CA ILE A 289 -10.85 8.11 -4.85
C ILE A 289 -11.56 7.66 -3.59
N THR A 290 -12.43 6.65 -3.71
CA THR A 290 -13.39 6.30 -2.64
C THR A 290 -13.02 5.08 -1.82
N ASN A 291 -12.17 4.18 -2.34
CA ASN A 291 -11.88 2.89 -1.71
C ASN A 291 -10.44 2.77 -1.21
N ALA A 292 -10.21 1.71 -0.41
CA ALA A 292 -8.92 1.37 0.16
C ALA A 292 -7.86 1.24 -0.94
N THR A 293 -6.95 2.20 -1.02
CA THR A 293 -5.89 2.15 -2.02
C THR A 293 -4.75 1.31 -1.48
N GLY A 294 -4.18 0.47 -2.32
CA GLY A 294 -2.82 -0.02 -2.19
C GLY A 294 -1.87 1.16 -2.07
N SER A 295 -1.41 1.73 -3.18
CA SER A 295 -0.52 2.90 -3.12
C SER A 295 -1.15 4.16 -3.72
N LEU A 296 -0.88 5.30 -3.07
CA LEU A 296 -1.20 6.64 -3.57
C LEU A 296 0.11 7.42 -3.72
N ASN A 297 0.47 7.75 -4.95
CA ASN A 297 1.65 8.58 -5.26
C ASN A 297 1.24 9.82 -6.05
N ILE A 298 1.46 10.99 -5.46
CA ILE A 298 1.25 12.29 -6.09
C ILE A 298 2.58 13.03 -6.06
N SER A 299 3.27 13.11 -7.20
CA SER A 299 4.63 13.64 -7.28
C SER A 299 4.85 14.64 -8.41
N ASN A 300 5.62 15.71 -8.17
CA ASN A 300 6.05 16.65 -9.19
C ASN A 300 4.90 17.31 -9.97
N ASN A 301 3.80 17.65 -9.29
CA ASN A 301 2.66 18.34 -9.91
C ASN A 301 2.58 19.78 -9.39
N PRO A 302 3.36 20.74 -9.96
CA PRO A 302 3.52 22.08 -9.38
C PRO A 302 2.26 22.95 -9.37
N ASN A 303 1.25 22.59 -10.17
CA ASN A 303 0.03 23.38 -10.36
C ASN A 303 -1.20 22.81 -9.64
N VAL A 304 -1.07 21.67 -8.96
CA VAL A 304 -2.18 21.04 -8.26
C VAL A 304 -2.77 22.00 -7.21
N ALA A 305 -4.10 22.06 -7.17
CA ALA A 305 -4.82 22.84 -6.17
C ALA A 305 -4.94 22.07 -4.84
N ASP A 306 -5.37 22.77 -3.80
CA ASP A 306 -5.69 22.16 -2.51
C ASP A 306 -6.70 21.01 -2.71
N PHE A 307 -6.43 19.84 -2.12
CA PHE A 307 -7.21 18.63 -2.40
C PHE A 307 -7.52 17.82 -1.12
N PRO A 308 -8.81 17.61 -0.79
CA PRO A 308 -9.23 16.69 0.26
C PRO A 308 -9.45 15.27 -0.30
N PHE A 309 -8.69 14.30 0.22
CA PHE A 309 -8.87 12.89 -0.10
C PHE A 309 -9.91 12.26 0.84
N ASN A 310 -10.98 11.71 0.27
CA ASN A 310 -12.06 11.08 1.04
C ASN A 310 -11.82 9.57 1.33
N THR A 311 -10.62 9.05 1.03
CA THR A 311 -10.26 7.63 1.05
C THR A 311 -10.25 6.98 2.45
N THR A 312 -10.45 5.64 2.49
CA THR A 312 -10.24 4.80 3.68
C THR A 312 -9.83 3.37 3.29
N PRO A 313 -8.90 2.66 3.99
CA PRO A 313 -7.48 2.91 4.36
C PRO A 313 -6.44 2.93 3.21
N ILE A 314 -5.16 3.24 3.49
CA ILE A 314 -4.04 3.10 2.52
C ILE A 314 -3.15 1.91 2.89
N CYS A 315 -3.30 0.78 2.18
CA CYS A 315 -2.64 -0.51 2.47
C CYS A 315 -1.18 -0.60 2.03
N GLY A 316 -0.74 0.26 1.14
CA GLY A 316 0.62 0.41 0.64
C GLY A 316 1.16 1.81 0.96
N SER A 317 1.88 2.42 0.02
CA SER A 317 2.56 3.68 0.29
C SER A 317 1.71 4.89 -0.04
N LEU A 318 1.60 5.82 0.91
CA LEU A 318 1.23 7.21 0.65
C LEU A 318 2.49 8.05 0.42
N ASN A 319 2.73 8.47 -0.82
CA ASN A 319 3.86 9.32 -1.18
C ASN A 319 3.37 10.65 -1.76
N ILE A 320 3.79 11.75 -1.16
CA ILE A 320 3.47 13.11 -1.62
C ILE A 320 4.78 13.87 -1.75
N HIS A 321 5.10 14.32 -2.97
CA HIS A 321 6.38 14.94 -3.24
C HIS A 321 6.28 16.11 -4.23
N SER A 322 6.87 17.27 -3.90
CA SER A 322 7.10 18.36 -4.86
C SER A 322 5.85 18.80 -5.66
N ASN A 323 4.71 18.99 -4.99
CA ASN A 323 3.44 19.39 -5.64
C ASN A 323 3.16 20.91 -5.53
N GLY A 324 4.21 21.72 -5.56
CA GLY A 324 4.10 23.17 -5.44
C GLY A 324 3.48 23.61 -4.11
N VAL A 325 2.51 24.53 -4.20
CA VAL A 325 1.85 25.15 -3.03
C VAL A 325 0.61 24.41 -2.54
N ALA A 326 0.31 23.25 -3.13
CA ALA A 326 -0.88 22.47 -2.80
C ALA A 326 -0.91 22.03 -1.33
N LYS A 327 -2.10 22.09 -0.74
CA LYS A 327 -2.38 21.53 0.58
C LYS A 327 -3.20 20.26 0.43
N PHE A 328 -2.76 19.19 1.08
CA PHE A 328 -3.49 17.92 1.06
C PHE A 328 -4.08 17.62 2.44
N SER A 329 -5.32 17.11 2.45
CA SER A 329 -5.98 16.67 3.68
C SER A 329 -6.56 15.27 3.50
N PHE A 330 -6.48 14.48 4.56
CA PHE A 330 -6.95 13.11 4.61
C PHE A 330 -7.93 12.95 5.78
N PRO A 331 -9.12 13.59 5.70
CA PRO A 331 -10.07 13.64 6.80
C PRO A 331 -10.53 12.27 7.30
N ASN A 332 -10.63 11.28 6.43
CA ASN A 332 -11.15 9.96 6.79
C ASN A 332 -10.05 8.90 7.01
N LEU A 333 -8.77 9.26 6.81
CA LEU A 333 -7.68 8.30 6.92
C LEU A 333 -7.41 7.97 8.40
N ILE A 334 -7.80 6.76 8.81
CA ILE A 334 -7.59 6.24 10.17
C ILE A 334 -6.26 5.47 10.26
N TRP A 335 -5.86 4.79 9.19
CA TRP A 335 -4.69 3.93 9.16
C TRP A 335 -4.00 4.01 7.80
N ALA A 336 -2.67 3.94 7.80
CA ALA A 336 -1.83 3.83 6.60
C ALA A 336 -0.69 2.84 6.81
N ASN A 337 -0.24 2.17 5.74
CA ASN A 337 0.94 1.32 5.84
C ASN A 337 2.22 2.15 5.94
N ASN A 338 2.50 3.07 5.03
CA ASN A 338 3.61 4.01 5.20
C ASN A 338 3.29 5.37 4.56
N ILE A 339 3.87 6.43 5.12
CA ILE A 339 3.66 7.80 4.68
C ILE A 339 5.02 8.47 4.48
N THR A 340 5.26 8.97 3.27
CA THR A 340 6.42 9.80 2.95
C THR A 340 5.94 11.12 2.36
N ALA A 341 6.33 12.23 2.97
CA ALA A 341 6.07 13.57 2.50
C ALA A 341 7.38 14.33 2.37
N THR A 342 7.71 14.81 1.17
CA THR A 342 8.97 15.51 0.89
C THR A 342 8.72 16.74 0.03
N VAL A 343 9.14 17.93 0.47
CA VAL A 343 8.87 19.19 -0.24
C VAL A 343 7.36 19.40 -0.39
N VAL A 344 6.67 19.52 0.75
CA VAL A 344 5.21 19.65 0.81
C VAL A 344 4.84 20.89 1.60
N THR A 345 3.89 21.67 1.09
CA THR A 345 3.47 22.93 1.72
C THR A 345 2.64 22.69 2.98
N LYS A 346 1.60 21.85 2.92
CA LYS A 346 0.77 21.52 4.09
C LYS A 346 0.12 20.13 3.96
N LEU A 347 0.07 19.41 5.08
CA LEU A 347 -0.61 18.12 5.23
C LEU A 347 -1.51 18.14 6.46
N SER A 348 -2.66 17.48 6.37
CA SER A 348 -3.58 17.31 7.49
C SER A 348 -4.08 15.88 7.58
N PHE A 349 -3.91 15.29 8.77
CA PHE A 349 -4.29 13.92 9.11
C PHE A 349 -5.10 13.93 10.43
N PRO A 350 -6.33 14.46 10.43
CA PRO A 350 -7.06 14.72 11.67
C PRO A 350 -7.43 13.45 12.44
N ASN A 351 -7.66 12.34 11.73
CA ASN A 351 -8.15 11.08 12.29
C ASN A 351 -7.14 9.92 12.18
N LEU A 352 -5.92 10.17 11.71
CA LEU A 352 -4.90 9.13 11.53
C LEU A 352 -4.46 8.62 12.91
N ALA A 353 -4.78 7.36 13.19
CA ALA A 353 -4.53 6.71 14.47
C ALA A 353 -3.28 5.82 14.46
N THR A 354 -2.91 5.25 13.30
CA THR A 354 -1.80 4.30 13.20
C THR A 354 -1.11 4.36 11.84
N VAL A 355 0.23 4.24 11.86
CA VAL A 355 1.05 3.99 10.67
C VAL A 355 1.85 2.70 10.88
N ASN A 356 1.67 1.66 10.07
CA ASN A 356 2.34 0.36 10.30
C ASN A 356 3.84 0.35 9.97
N GLY A 357 4.27 1.25 9.11
CA GLY A 357 5.63 1.42 8.62
C GLY A 357 6.13 2.83 8.91
N PRO A 358 7.05 3.37 8.09
CA PRO A 358 7.61 4.69 8.35
C PRO A 358 6.59 5.81 8.16
N LEU A 359 6.68 6.82 9.02
CA LEU A 359 6.12 8.15 8.81
C LEU A 359 7.30 9.11 8.69
N SER A 360 7.54 9.59 7.48
CA SER A 360 8.67 10.48 7.19
C SER A 360 8.21 11.78 6.55
N ILE A 361 8.58 12.90 7.16
CA ILE A 361 8.26 14.26 6.71
C ILE A 361 9.56 15.05 6.56
N TYR A 362 9.80 15.53 5.34
CA TYR A 362 10.99 16.28 4.94
C TYR A 362 10.61 17.58 4.25
N GLU A 363 11.33 18.65 4.52
CA GLU A 363 11.18 19.93 3.80
C GLU A 363 9.72 20.42 3.76
N TYR A 364 9.07 20.37 4.92
CA TYR A 364 7.69 20.78 5.13
C TYR A 364 7.56 22.29 5.27
N GLY A 365 6.64 22.88 4.51
CA GLY A 365 6.48 24.33 4.33
C GLY A 365 5.48 25.01 5.28
N ASP A 366 4.91 24.30 6.26
CA ASP A 366 4.05 24.90 7.28
C ASP A 366 4.72 24.88 8.66
N THR A 367 4.20 25.73 9.54
CA THR A 367 4.67 25.94 10.91
C THR A 367 4.22 24.84 11.88
N SER A 368 3.25 24.02 11.50
CA SER A 368 2.71 22.97 12.36
C SER A 368 2.42 21.68 11.60
N ILE A 369 2.87 20.56 12.16
CA ILE A 369 2.42 19.22 11.78
C ILE A 369 1.44 18.78 12.85
N ASN A 370 0.16 18.61 12.50
CA ASN A 370 -0.88 18.22 13.45
C ASN A 370 -1.46 16.86 13.07
N VAL A 371 -1.17 15.85 13.88
CA VAL A 371 -1.66 14.47 13.73
C VAL A 371 -2.17 13.99 15.09
N PRO A 372 -3.26 14.59 15.59
CA PRO A 372 -3.61 14.57 17.01
C PRO A 372 -4.05 13.20 17.52
N GLN A 373 -4.50 12.31 16.63
CA GLN A 373 -5.00 10.97 16.99
C GLN A 373 -3.94 9.87 16.82
N LEU A 374 -2.76 10.18 16.30
CA LEU A 374 -1.75 9.17 16.00
C LEU A 374 -1.21 8.59 17.31
N SER A 375 -1.45 7.30 17.52
CA SER A 375 -1.06 6.58 18.73
C SER A 375 0.16 5.69 18.53
N THR A 376 0.29 5.08 17.35
CA THR A 376 1.35 4.10 17.08
C THR A 376 1.96 4.33 15.71
N ILE A 377 3.30 4.29 15.66
CA ILE A 377 4.10 4.20 14.44
C ILE A 377 4.89 2.90 14.48
N GLY A 378 4.80 2.14 13.40
CA GLY A 378 5.51 0.90 13.24
C GLY A 378 4.75 -0.34 13.69
N ASN A 379 5.28 -1.51 13.32
CA ASN A 379 4.78 -2.82 13.70
C ASN A 379 5.97 -3.81 13.78
N TYR A 380 5.74 -5.00 14.33
CA TYR A 380 6.64 -6.13 14.22
C TYR A 380 6.06 -7.15 13.26
N LEU A 381 6.75 -7.45 12.17
CA LEU A 381 6.42 -8.59 11.31
C LEU A 381 7.60 -9.54 11.32
N ASN A 382 7.39 -10.78 11.78
CA ASN A 382 8.39 -11.83 11.79
C ASN A 382 9.70 -11.45 12.52
N GLY A 383 9.57 -10.76 13.66
CA GLY A 383 10.72 -10.28 14.45
C GLY A 383 11.44 -9.07 13.84
N VAL A 384 10.97 -8.53 12.72
CA VAL A 384 11.52 -7.33 12.08
C VAL A 384 10.73 -6.11 12.55
N VAL A 385 11.45 -5.12 13.08
CA VAL A 385 10.90 -3.80 13.37
C VAL A 385 10.58 -3.08 12.07
N LEU A 386 9.33 -2.66 11.91
CA LEU A 386 8.86 -1.82 10.84
C LEU A 386 8.53 -0.46 11.42
N GLY A 387 8.91 0.61 10.71
CA GLY A 387 8.44 1.96 10.97
C GLY A 387 9.26 2.78 11.95
N SER A 388 9.73 3.92 11.47
CA SER A 388 10.37 4.98 12.25
C SER A 388 9.61 6.27 12.02
N LEU A 389 9.63 7.16 13.01
CA LEU A 389 9.19 8.55 12.83
C LEU A 389 10.41 9.39 12.43
N THR A 390 10.36 10.01 11.25
CA THR A 390 11.37 10.98 10.82
C THR A 390 10.73 12.32 10.51
N ILE A 391 11.16 13.38 11.18
CA ILE A 391 10.77 14.76 10.91
C ILE A 391 12.05 15.57 10.74
N MET A 392 12.43 15.83 9.49
CA MET A 392 13.75 16.37 9.18
C MET A 392 13.71 17.56 8.21
N SER A 393 14.62 18.52 8.41
CA SER A 393 14.82 19.65 7.49
C SER A 393 13.55 20.50 7.29
N ASN A 394 12.79 20.77 8.36
CA ASN A 394 11.59 21.61 8.31
C ASN A 394 11.88 22.96 9.01
N PRO A 395 12.53 23.93 8.33
CA PRO A 395 13.07 25.13 8.98
C PRO A 395 12.00 26.07 9.55
N GLN A 396 10.76 26.00 9.06
CA GLN A 396 9.65 26.84 9.52
C GLN A 396 8.80 26.20 10.62
N LEU A 397 9.03 24.91 10.91
CA LEU A 397 8.23 24.15 11.87
C LEU A 397 8.45 24.64 13.30
N THR A 398 7.39 25.10 13.96
CA THR A 398 7.42 25.60 15.34
C THR A 398 6.68 24.69 16.32
N SER A 399 5.82 23.78 15.83
CA SER A 399 5.00 22.92 16.68
C SER A 399 4.74 21.54 16.07
N LEU A 400 4.68 20.54 16.95
CA LEU A 400 4.32 19.16 16.63
C LEU A 400 3.09 18.76 17.45
N GLY A 401 1.96 18.51 16.78
CA GLY A 401 0.74 17.98 17.37
C GLY A 401 0.73 16.46 17.33
N LEU A 402 1.52 15.82 18.20
CA LEU A 402 1.63 14.35 18.36
C LEU A 402 1.11 13.92 19.73
N ASN A 403 0.03 14.55 20.18
CA ASN A 403 -0.45 14.53 21.56
C ASN A 403 -1.02 13.18 22.03
N SER A 404 -1.18 12.22 21.12
CA SER A 404 -1.66 10.86 21.43
C SER A 404 -0.60 9.80 21.16
N LEU A 405 0.60 10.18 20.70
CA LEU A 405 1.62 9.24 20.25
C LEU A 405 2.22 8.51 21.45
N GLN A 406 1.92 7.21 21.55
CA GLN A 406 2.32 6.34 22.65
C GLN A 406 3.53 5.47 22.31
N ALA A 407 3.62 4.99 21.06
CA ALA A 407 4.67 4.04 20.68
C ALA A 407 5.23 4.30 19.29
N ILE A 408 6.55 4.23 19.19
CA ILE A 408 7.31 4.14 17.94
C ILE A 408 8.10 2.83 17.97
N LYS A 409 7.82 1.90 17.06
CA LYS A 409 8.48 0.58 17.09
C LYS A 409 9.93 0.64 16.65
N GLY A 410 10.28 1.56 15.75
CA GLY A 410 11.65 1.83 15.29
C GLY A 410 12.25 3.08 15.88
N ASN A 411 12.92 3.88 15.03
CA ASN A 411 13.63 5.08 15.46
C ASN A 411 12.71 6.28 15.58
N LEU A 412 13.05 7.18 16.49
CA LEU A 412 12.55 8.56 16.54
C LEU A 412 13.68 9.50 16.09
N SER A 413 13.51 10.18 14.97
CA SER A 413 14.48 11.15 14.45
C SER A 413 13.82 12.49 14.16
N ILE A 414 14.16 13.52 14.94
CA ILE A 414 13.68 14.89 14.74
C ILE A 414 14.91 15.81 14.66
N THR A 415 15.32 16.16 13.44
CA THR A 415 16.59 16.86 13.18
C THR A 415 16.44 18.00 12.17
N GLY A 416 17.26 19.04 12.25
CA GLY A 416 17.24 20.12 11.25
C GLY A 416 15.94 20.95 11.22
N ASN A 417 15.24 21.06 12.35
CA ASN A 417 13.99 21.84 12.48
C ASN A 417 14.26 23.15 13.25
N GLY A 418 14.97 24.10 12.63
CA GLY A 418 15.57 25.25 13.34
C GLY A 418 14.60 26.22 14.05
N ALA A 419 13.32 26.24 13.68
CA ALA A 419 12.29 27.02 14.37
C ALA A 419 11.59 26.28 15.52
N LEU A 420 11.84 24.97 15.69
CA LEU A 420 11.19 24.13 16.69
C LEU A 420 11.89 24.29 18.04
N ARG A 421 11.39 25.20 18.88
CA ARG A 421 11.98 25.52 20.19
C ARG A 421 11.46 24.65 21.34
N SER A 422 10.25 24.13 21.20
CA SER A 422 9.60 23.31 22.23
C SER A 422 8.95 22.07 21.64
N MET A 423 9.11 20.94 22.34
CA MET A 423 8.47 19.68 21.98
C MET A 423 8.01 18.97 23.24
N ALA A 424 6.76 18.51 23.22
CA ALA A 424 6.18 17.66 24.25
C ALA A 424 5.69 16.36 23.60
N LEU A 425 6.30 15.25 23.99
CA LEU A 425 5.84 13.90 23.65
C LEU A 425 5.48 13.18 24.95
N THR A 426 4.63 13.80 25.76
CA THR A 426 4.25 13.28 27.08
C THR A 426 3.60 11.89 27.02
N PRO A 427 2.75 11.52 26.05
CA PRO A 427 2.19 10.18 26.02
C PRO A 427 3.18 9.12 25.51
N LEU A 428 4.37 9.50 25.02
CA LEU A 428 5.29 8.57 24.39
C LEU A 428 5.95 7.70 25.46
N GLU A 429 5.53 6.43 25.49
CA GLU A 429 5.98 5.43 26.44
C GLU A 429 7.09 4.53 25.88
N PHE A 430 7.18 4.41 24.54
CA PHE A 430 8.07 3.45 23.91
C PHE A 430 8.69 3.94 22.60
N VAL A 431 10.03 3.83 22.51
CA VAL A 431 10.79 3.89 21.26
C VAL A 431 11.63 2.62 21.17
N GLY A 432 11.39 1.80 20.15
CA GLY A 432 12.01 0.47 20.07
C GLY A 432 13.45 0.46 19.54
N ALA A 433 13.95 1.60 19.07
CA ALA A 433 15.34 1.77 18.61
C ALA A 433 15.91 3.12 19.05
N ASN A 434 16.65 3.81 18.17
CA ASN A 434 17.37 5.03 18.54
C ASN A 434 16.46 6.25 18.62
N VAL A 435 16.80 7.16 19.53
CA VAL A 435 16.24 8.51 19.63
C VAL A 435 17.31 9.51 19.21
N VAL A 436 17.03 10.29 18.18
CA VAL A 436 17.91 11.35 17.67
C VAL A 436 17.11 12.65 17.61
N LEU A 437 17.46 13.60 18.47
CA LEU A 437 16.85 14.92 18.52
C LEU A 437 17.95 15.96 18.31
N GLU A 438 17.85 16.76 17.27
CA GLU A 438 18.85 17.77 16.91
C GLU A 438 18.18 19.10 16.54
N GLY A 439 18.63 20.18 17.20
CA GLY A 439 18.15 21.54 16.96
C GLY A 439 18.25 22.40 18.22
N ASP A 440 17.80 23.64 18.12
CA ASP A 440 17.82 24.59 19.22
C ASP A 440 16.62 24.42 20.18
N ILE A 441 16.37 23.20 20.65
CA ILE A 441 15.23 22.87 21.52
C ILE A 441 15.52 23.40 22.93
N SER A 442 14.80 24.43 23.37
CA SER A 442 14.92 25.01 24.71
C SER A 442 14.03 24.31 25.74
N THR A 443 13.01 23.58 25.29
CA THR A 443 12.08 22.87 26.17
C THR A 443 11.71 21.52 25.55
N LEU A 444 12.12 20.45 26.22
CA LEU A 444 11.81 19.08 25.84
C LEU A 444 11.10 18.38 27.01
N VAL A 445 9.90 17.87 26.77
CA VAL A 445 9.14 17.08 27.76
C VAL A 445 8.94 15.67 27.20
N LEU A 446 9.59 14.70 27.83
CA LEU A 446 9.51 13.26 27.56
C LEU A 446 9.17 12.53 28.86
N LEU A 447 8.39 11.45 28.78
CA LEU A 447 8.06 10.58 29.92
C LEU A 447 8.82 9.24 29.91
N LEU A 448 9.88 9.14 29.10
CA LEU A 448 10.66 7.91 28.87
C LEU A 448 11.20 7.27 30.15
#